data_AF-A0A916EH74-F1
#
_entry.id   AF-A0A916EH74-F1
#
_cell.length_a   1.000
_cell.length_b   1.000
_cell.length_c   1.000
_cell.angle_alpha   90.00
_cell.angle_beta   90.00
_cell.angle_gamma   90.00
#
_symmetry.space_group_name_H-M   'P 1'
#
loop_
_entity.id
_entity.type
_entity.pdbx_description
1 polymer ?
#
loop_
_entity_poly.entity_id
_entity_poly.type
_entity_poly.pdbx_seq_one_letter_code
_entity_poly.pdbx_strand_id
1 'polypeptide(L)'
;MNLAAQQALTTLKAIEDNEPSNENSGGSLIHKPINTLSNSDQNLRALSINEEEWEAAINAINKLKEYYNKTDTTLYTVSLILDSRLKLEYMKDNEWEKCWIDKTKNDVSEIYNTLYAPKEIQNTRIECNSSDENLVSHISKQQRIESIGELDRYLKADRAQPLTNVLKWWKLHEEEYPHLANMAKDYLGVPATSASSERIFSSAANVITYDRASLAPETVRSVMYLKHWYRSGLLA
;
A
#
# COMPACT_ATOMS: atom_id res chain seq x y z
N MET A 1 -5.69 4.03 10.13
CA MET A 1 -4.47 4.44 10.85
C MET A 1 -3.30 3.83 10.08
N ASN A 2 -2.38 4.64 9.54
CA ASN A 2 -1.24 4.11 8.75
C ASN A 2 -0.29 3.34 9.69
N LEU A 3 0.38 2.30 9.18
CA LEU A 3 1.39 1.49 9.87
C LEU A 3 2.34 2.33 10.74
N ALA A 4 2.84 3.46 10.24
CA ALA A 4 3.72 4.35 10.99
C ALA A 4 3.03 5.02 12.19
N ALA A 5 1.75 5.39 12.05
CA ALA A 5 0.95 5.95 13.13
C ALA A 5 0.56 4.89 14.17
N GLN A 6 0.31 3.65 13.73
CA GLN A 6 0.03 2.52 14.59
C GLN A 6 1.29 2.12 15.36
N GLN A 7 2.44 1.98 14.69
CA GLN A 7 3.73 1.72 15.32
C GLN A 7 4.10 2.81 16.32
N ALA A 8 3.89 4.08 15.98
CA ALA A 8 4.08 5.20 16.90
C ALA A 8 3.13 5.13 18.12
N LEU A 9 1.89 4.67 17.93
CA LEU A 9 0.92 4.44 19.00
C LEU A 9 1.28 3.23 19.87
N THR A 10 1.77 2.14 19.28
CA THR A 10 2.23 0.95 20.00
C THR A 10 3.49 1.26 20.80
N THR A 11 4.41 2.06 20.25
CA THR A 11 5.56 2.57 21.01
C THR A 11 5.12 3.48 22.14
N LEU A 12 4.13 4.36 21.93
CA LEU A 12 3.59 5.20 23.00
C LEU A 12 2.89 4.39 24.09
N LYS A 13 2.07 3.41 23.71
CA LYS A 13 1.36 2.54 24.66
C LYS A 13 2.32 1.70 25.50
N ALA A 14 3.41 1.21 24.88
CA ALA A 14 4.49 0.54 25.60
C ALA A 14 5.27 1.47 26.57
N ILE A 15 5.22 2.78 26.33
CA ILE A 15 5.84 3.80 27.19
C ILE A 15 4.87 4.24 28.30
N GLU A 16 3.58 4.36 27.99
CA GLU A 16 2.49 4.72 28.91
C GLU A 16 2.16 3.56 29.89
N ASP A 17 2.16 2.31 29.42
CA ASP A 17 2.00 1.10 30.26
C ASP A 17 3.20 0.86 31.23
N ASN A 18 4.27 1.64 31.11
CA ASN A 18 5.43 1.63 32.01
C ASN A 18 5.47 2.82 33.00
N GLU A 19 4.41 3.62 33.07
CA GLU A 19 4.28 4.66 34.10
C GLU A 19 3.96 3.99 35.45
N PRO A 20 4.83 4.09 36.48
CA PRO A 20 4.49 3.57 37.81
C PRO A 20 3.45 4.49 38.43
N SER A 21 2.38 3.88 38.95
CA SER A 21 1.36 4.55 39.75
C SER A 21 2.02 5.39 40.85
N ASN A 22 1.79 6.70 40.79
CA ASN A 22 2.32 7.69 41.71
C ASN A 22 1.72 7.49 43.11
N GLU A 23 2.44 6.78 43.98
CA GLU A 23 2.33 6.96 45.42
C GLU A 23 3.72 7.19 46.02
N ASN A 24 3.84 8.34 46.70
CA ASN A 24 4.84 8.73 47.69
C ASN A 24 6.14 9.40 47.21
N SER A 25 6.10 10.74 47.31
CA SER A 25 6.96 11.53 48.20
C SER A 25 8.48 11.37 48.06
N GLY A 26 9.07 12.34 47.37
CA GLY A 26 10.33 12.96 47.78
C GLY A 26 11.61 12.24 47.35
N GLY A 27 12.38 12.93 46.49
CA GLY A 27 13.80 12.67 46.32
C GLY A 27 14.13 11.86 45.08
N SER A 28 14.68 12.58 44.10
CA SER A 28 15.55 12.17 43.00
C SER A 28 15.89 10.67 42.92
N LEU A 29 15.61 10.11 41.74
CA LEU A 29 16.14 8.89 41.09
C LEU A 29 15.02 7.90 40.71
N ILE A 30 15.32 7.12 39.65
CA ILE A 30 14.53 6.05 39.01
C ILE A 30 13.67 6.64 37.88
N HIS A 31 13.97 6.40 36.60
CA HIS A 31 13.67 5.15 35.90
C HIS A 31 14.66 4.81 34.75
N LYS A 32 14.77 3.49 34.49
CA LYS A 32 15.61 2.87 33.45
C LYS A 32 14.92 2.93 32.07
N PRO A 33 15.68 3.01 30.96
CA PRO A 33 15.11 3.03 29.61
C PRO A 33 14.64 1.64 29.17
N ILE A 34 13.54 1.61 28.40
CA ILE A 34 12.92 0.41 27.86
C ILE A 34 13.75 -0.12 26.69
N ASN A 35 14.28 -1.34 26.86
CA ASN A 35 14.84 -2.17 25.79
C ASN A 35 13.69 -2.88 25.06
N THR A 36 13.25 -2.36 23.92
CA THR A 36 12.41 -3.12 22.98
C THR A 36 12.80 -2.79 21.55
N LEU A 37 13.94 -3.33 21.11
CA LEU A 37 14.25 -3.72 19.72
C LEU A 37 15.63 -4.40 19.72
N SER A 38 15.67 -5.70 19.43
CA SER A 38 16.88 -6.53 19.18
C SER A 38 17.92 -6.63 20.32
N ASN A 39 17.98 -7.81 20.94
CA ASN A 39 19.08 -8.28 21.81
C ASN A 39 20.39 -8.53 21.03
N SER A 40 20.93 -7.54 20.31
CA SER A 40 22.17 -7.75 19.53
C SER A 40 23.27 -6.69 19.67
N ASP A 41 22.99 -5.49 20.19
CA ASP A 41 24.03 -4.44 20.26
C ASP A 41 24.22 -3.87 21.67
N GLN A 42 25.34 -4.22 22.30
CA GLN A 42 25.75 -3.69 23.61
C GLN A 42 26.06 -2.17 23.59
N ASN A 43 26.18 -1.55 22.40
CA ASN A 43 26.48 -0.13 22.24
C ASN A 43 25.25 0.81 22.25
N LEU A 44 24.02 0.28 22.27
CA LEU A 44 22.79 1.10 22.26
C LEU A 44 22.24 1.44 23.66
N ARG A 45 22.89 0.97 24.73
CA ARG A 45 22.41 1.11 26.12
C ARG A 45 22.60 2.49 26.77
N ALA A 46 23.00 3.51 26.02
CA ALA A 46 23.38 4.81 26.59
C ALA A 46 22.85 6.03 25.81
N LEU A 47 21.63 5.96 25.27
CA LEU A 47 20.90 7.17 24.91
C LEU A 47 19.91 7.49 26.05
N SER A 48 20.41 8.22 27.04
CA SER A 48 19.56 8.95 27.99
C SER A 48 18.83 10.01 27.19
N ILE A 49 17.60 9.72 26.78
CA ILE A 49 16.75 10.69 26.07
C ILE A 49 16.43 11.81 27.05
N ASN A 50 16.78 13.04 26.69
CA ASN A 50 16.51 14.21 27.52
C ASN A 50 15.01 14.54 27.52
N GLU A 51 14.52 15.22 28.57
CA GLU A 51 13.11 15.62 28.69
C GLU A 51 12.62 16.44 27.49
N GLU A 52 13.47 17.32 26.95
CA GLU A 52 13.19 18.08 25.73
C GLU A 52 13.04 17.20 24.47
N GLU A 53 13.82 16.12 24.35
CA GLU A 53 13.73 15.19 23.22
C GLU A 53 12.45 14.34 23.30
N TRP A 54 12.02 14.01 24.52
CA TRP A 54 10.77 13.32 24.80
C TRP A 54 9.55 14.19 24.44
N GLU A 55 9.55 15.46 24.87
CA GLU A 55 8.49 16.41 24.50
C GLU A 55 8.44 16.66 22.99
N ALA A 56 9.59 16.79 22.33
CA ALA A 56 9.67 16.91 20.88
C ALA A 56 9.08 15.69 20.16
N ALA A 57 9.37 14.47 20.66
CA ALA A 57 8.82 13.23 20.10
C ALA A 57 7.30 13.16 20.25
N ILE A 58 6.75 13.50 21.43
CA ILE A 58 5.30 13.55 21.65
C ILE A 58 4.63 14.55 20.70
N ASN A 59 5.20 15.75 20.56
CA ASN A 59 4.69 16.77 19.66
C ASN A 59 4.71 16.31 18.19
N ALA A 60 5.80 15.66 17.77
CA ALA A 60 5.89 15.08 16.43
C ALA A 60 4.81 14.01 16.19
N ILE A 61 4.59 13.12 17.14
CA ILE A 61 3.57 12.05 17.02
C ILE A 61 2.16 12.64 16.99
N ASN A 62 1.85 13.62 17.84
CA ASN A 62 0.56 14.30 17.83
C ASN A 62 0.32 14.98 16.48
N LYS A 63 1.36 15.59 15.91
CA LYS A 63 1.28 16.20 14.59
C LYS A 63 1.05 15.16 13.49
N LEU A 64 1.72 14.01 13.55
CA LEU A 64 1.49 12.90 12.64
C LEU A 64 0.05 12.39 12.73
N LYS A 65 -0.49 12.16 13.93
CA LYS A 65 -1.88 11.73 14.13
C LYS A 65 -2.87 12.73 13.50
N GLU A 66 -2.64 14.03 13.68
CA GLU A 66 -3.47 15.08 13.07
C GLU A 66 -3.48 14.99 11.54
N TYR A 67 -2.31 14.83 10.91
CA TYR A 67 -2.22 14.73 9.45
C TYR A 67 -2.76 13.41 8.90
N TYR A 68 -2.51 12.29 9.57
CA TYR A 68 -3.00 10.99 9.11
C TYR A 68 -4.52 10.88 9.18
N ASN A 69 -5.18 11.58 10.11
CA ASN A 69 -6.63 11.69 10.14
C ASN A 69 -7.20 12.48 8.96
N LYS A 70 -6.39 13.32 8.30
CA LYS A 70 -6.77 14.13 7.13
C LYS A 70 -6.44 13.45 5.81
N THR A 71 -5.55 12.46 5.79
CA THR A 71 -5.17 11.74 4.57
C THR A 71 -6.16 10.64 4.23
N ASP A 72 -6.41 10.45 2.93
CA ASP A 72 -7.14 9.29 2.46
C ASP A 72 -6.34 8.01 2.72
N THR A 73 -6.84 7.19 3.64
CA THR A 73 -6.21 5.92 3.98
C THR A 73 -6.51 4.82 2.96
N THR A 74 -7.51 5.03 2.10
CA THR A 74 -8.05 4.01 1.19
C THR A 74 -7.02 3.51 0.19
N LEU A 75 -6.24 4.43 -0.41
CA LEU A 75 -5.19 4.06 -1.35
C LEU A 75 -4.16 3.12 -0.70
N TYR A 76 -3.74 3.45 0.53
CA TYR A 76 -2.74 2.65 1.26
C TYR A 76 -3.30 1.31 1.72
N THR A 77 -4.54 1.27 2.23
CA THR A 77 -5.17 0.03 2.69
C THR A 77 -5.43 -0.90 1.52
N VAL A 78 -5.94 -0.40 0.40
CA VAL A 78 -6.13 -1.18 -0.83
C VAL A 78 -4.79 -1.71 -1.35
N SER A 79 -3.75 -0.88 -1.42
CA SER A 79 -2.42 -1.30 -1.86
C SER A 79 -1.82 -2.39 -0.96
N LEU A 80 -2.04 -2.30 0.36
CA LEU A 80 -1.60 -3.30 1.32
C LEU A 80 -2.27 -4.66 1.07
N ILE A 81 -3.58 -4.66 0.81
CA ILE A 81 -4.33 -5.89 0.53
C ILE A 81 -3.90 -6.50 -0.81
N LEU A 82 -3.69 -5.68 -1.84
CA LEU A 82 -3.25 -6.12 -3.16
C LEU A 82 -1.77 -6.52 -3.21
N ASP A 83 -0.98 -6.25 -2.16
CA ASP A 83 0.35 -6.83 -2.04
C ASP A 83 0.22 -8.31 -1.65
N SER A 84 0.47 -9.18 -2.63
CA SER A 84 0.47 -10.65 -2.47
C SER A 84 1.29 -11.18 -1.29
N ARG A 85 2.23 -10.39 -0.75
CA ARG A 85 3.11 -10.76 0.38
C ARG A 85 2.58 -10.33 1.74
N LEU A 86 1.64 -9.38 1.79
CA LEU A 86 1.19 -8.74 3.03
C LEU A 86 -0.26 -9.12 3.35
N LYS A 87 -1.19 -8.81 2.43
CA LYS A 87 -2.63 -9.09 2.56
C LYS A 87 -3.21 -8.65 3.92
N LEU A 88 -4.27 -9.30 4.39
CA LEU A 88 -4.88 -9.03 5.71
C LEU A 88 -4.02 -9.56 6.86
N GLU A 89 -3.20 -10.57 6.57
CA GLU A 89 -2.30 -11.24 7.51
C GLU A 89 -1.34 -10.23 8.12
N TYR A 90 -0.83 -9.29 7.33
CA TYR A 90 0.03 -8.23 7.84
C TYR A 90 -0.62 -7.40 8.96
N MET A 91 -1.91 -7.07 8.82
CA MET A 91 -2.64 -6.31 9.84
C MET A 91 -2.83 -7.14 11.12
N LYS A 92 -3.05 -8.45 10.97
CA LYS A 92 -3.16 -9.40 12.09
C LYS A 92 -1.82 -9.57 12.80
N ASP A 93 -0.73 -9.74 12.04
CA ASP A 93 0.65 -9.91 12.53
C ASP A 93 1.12 -8.68 13.32
N ASN A 94 0.58 -7.49 13.02
CA ASN A 94 0.88 -6.24 13.71
C ASN A 94 -0.21 -5.84 14.74
N GLU A 95 -1.10 -6.77 15.11
CA GLU A 95 -2.13 -6.58 16.15
C GLU A 95 -3.04 -5.37 15.91
N TRP A 96 -3.44 -5.13 14.66
CA TRP A 96 -4.36 -4.05 14.34
C TRP A 96 -5.73 -4.34 14.96
N GLU A 97 -6.40 -3.28 15.37
CA GLU A 97 -7.77 -3.35 15.87
C GLU A 97 -8.71 -3.99 14.84
N LYS A 98 -9.54 -4.93 15.30
CA LYS A 98 -10.42 -5.72 14.43
C LYS A 98 -11.35 -4.84 13.58
N CYS A 99 -11.86 -3.74 14.12
CA CYS A 99 -12.72 -2.82 13.39
C CYS A 99 -12.04 -2.22 12.14
N TRP A 100 -10.72 -2.00 12.18
CA TRP A 100 -9.94 -1.49 11.05
C TRP A 100 -9.70 -2.56 9.99
N ILE A 101 -9.49 -3.81 10.42
CA ILE A 101 -9.36 -4.96 9.51
C ILE A 101 -10.68 -5.18 8.77
N ASP A 102 -11.80 -5.18 9.49
CA ASP A 102 -13.12 -5.38 8.92
C ASP A 102 -13.50 -4.21 7.99
N LYS A 103 -13.22 -2.96 8.41
CA LYS A 103 -13.41 -1.78 7.56
C LYS A 103 -12.60 -1.89 6.27
N THR A 104 -11.31 -2.21 6.36
CA THR A 104 -10.42 -2.36 5.19
C THR A 104 -10.95 -3.42 4.23
N LYS A 105 -11.39 -4.57 4.77
CA LYS A 105 -11.97 -5.63 3.96
C LYS A 105 -13.24 -5.17 3.24
N ASN A 106 -14.11 -4.44 3.92
CA ASN A 106 -15.33 -3.90 3.32
C ASN A 106 -15.01 -2.86 2.24
N ASP A 107 -14.13 -1.89 2.53
CA ASP A 107 -13.73 -0.84 1.60
C ASP A 107 -13.15 -1.44 0.31
N VAL A 108 -12.24 -2.43 0.42
CA VAL A 108 -11.66 -3.12 -0.73
C VAL A 108 -12.72 -3.91 -1.51
N SER A 109 -13.62 -4.60 -0.81
CA SER A 109 -14.70 -5.36 -1.46
C SER A 109 -15.67 -4.44 -2.19
N GLU A 110 -16.00 -3.29 -1.62
CA GLU A 110 -16.84 -2.26 -2.25
C GLU A 110 -16.19 -1.70 -3.51
N ILE A 111 -14.92 -1.30 -3.43
CA ILE A 111 -14.16 -0.79 -4.59
C ILE A 111 -14.09 -1.86 -5.69
N TYR A 112 -13.76 -3.10 -5.33
CA TYR A 112 -13.70 -4.21 -6.28
C TYR A 112 -15.05 -4.41 -6.98
N ASN A 113 -16.14 -4.52 -6.22
CA ASN A 113 -17.47 -4.76 -6.77
C ASN A 113 -18.01 -3.60 -7.62
N THR A 114 -17.64 -2.36 -7.29
CA THR A 114 -18.12 -1.17 -8.00
C THR A 114 -17.35 -0.90 -9.29
N LEU A 115 -16.03 -1.09 -9.28
CA LEU A 115 -15.16 -0.66 -10.38
C LEU A 115 -14.59 -1.80 -11.23
N TYR A 116 -14.35 -2.98 -10.65
CA TYR A 116 -13.53 -4.02 -11.28
C TYR A 116 -14.28 -5.33 -11.52
N ALA A 117 -15.24 -5.69 -10.68
CA ALA A 117 -15.97 -6.95 -10.81
C ALA A 117 -16.62 -7.07 -12.20
N PRO A 118 -16.71 -8.31 -12.74
CA PRO A 118 -17.33 -8.52 -14.04
C PRO A 118 -18.77 -8.04 -14.00
N LYS A 119 -19.06 -6.95 -14.73
CA LYS A 119 -20.43 -6.51 -14.97
C LYS A 119 -21.12 -7.62 -15.75
N GLU A 120 -22.23 -8.14 -15.25
CA GLU A 120 -23.03 -9.11 -16.01
C GLU A 120 -23.40 -8.50 -17.36
N ILE A 121 -22.69 -8.91 -18.41
CA ILE A 121 -23.09 -8.62 -19.77
C ILE A 121 -24.39 -9.39 -19.96
N GLN A 122 -25.51 -8.68 -20.07
CA GLN A 122 -26.73 -9.27 -20.61
C GLN A 122 -26.40 -9.70 -22.05
N ASN A 123 -26.03 -10.97 -22.20
CA ASN A 123 -25.79 -11.60 -23.48
C ASN A 123 -27.02 -11.36 -24.36
N THR A 124 -26.91 -10.45 -25.32
CA THR A 124 -27.81 -10.43 -26.45
C THR A 124 -27.61 -11.77 -27.15
N ARG A 125 -28.65 -12.62 -27.12
CA ARG A 125 -28.66 -13.96 -27.71
C ARG A 125 -28.06 -13.90 -29.12
N ILE A 126 -26.88 -14.47 -29.29
CA ILE A 126 -26.47 -15.00 -30.59
C ILE A 126 -26.90 -16.46 -30.55
N GLU A 127 -28.09 -16.73 -31.08
CA GLU A 127 -28.49 -18.08 -31.44
C GLU A 127 -27.62 -18.51 -32.63
N CYS A 128 -26.63 -19.34 -32.39
CA CYS A 128 -26.05 -20.19 -33.42
C CYS A 128 -26.41 -21.64 -33.10
N ASN A 129 -27.42 -22.15 -33.81
CA ASN A 129 -27.75 -23.56 -33.83
C ASN A 129 -26.59 -24.34 -34.45
N SER A 130 -25.79 -25.01 -33.62
CA SER A 130 -24.87 -26.04 -34.07
C SER A 130 -24.89 -27.17 -33.05
N SER A 131 -25.49 -28.28 -33.47
CA SER A 131 -25.62 -29.52 -32.72
C SER A 131 -24.26 -30.19 -32.60
N ASP A 132 -23.50 -29.83 -31.57
CA ASP A 132 -22.46 -30.67 -30.96
C ASP A 132 -22.13 -30.08 -29.57
N GLU A 133 -22.83 -30.56 -28.53
CA GLU A 133 -22.52 -30.21 -27.15
C GLU A 133 -21.16 -30.81 -26.76
N ASN A 134 -20.11 -30.01 -26.96
CA ASN A 134 -18.74 -30.35 -26.64
C ASN A 134 -18.58 -30.52 -25.12
N LEU A 135 -17.96 -31.63 -24.69
CA LEU A 135 -17.61 -31.95 -23.29
C LEU A 135 -16.91 -30.78 -22.56
N VAL A 136 -16.17 -29.97 -23.32
CA VAL A 136 -15.50 -28.74 -22.89
C VAL A 136 -16.48 -27.71 -22.31
N SER A 137 -17.67 -27.55 -22.90
CA SER A 137 -18.68 -26.60 -22.42
C SER A 137 -19.27 -27.00 -21.07
N HIS A 138 -19.36 -28.30 -20.78
CA HIS A 138 -19.77 -28.82 -19.47
C HIS A 138 -18.66 -28.66 -18.43
N ILE A 139 -17.39 -28.85 -18.80
CA ILE A 139 -16.23 -28.57 -17.92
C ILE A 139 -16.14 -27.06 -17.61
N SER A 140 -16.34 -26.19 -18.61
CA SER A 140 -16.36 -24.73 -18.43
C SER A 140 -17.55 -24.25 -17.60
N LYS A 141 -18.71 -24.92 -17.69
CA LYS A 141 -19.87 -24.67 -16.82
C LYS A 141 -19.65 -25.20 -15.40
N GLN A 142 -18.90 -26.28 -15.23
CA GLN A 142 -18.54 -26.83 -13.92
C GLN A 142 -17.50 -25.97 -13.20
N GLN A 143 -16.55 -25.34 -13.92
CA GLN A 143 -15.64 -24.31 -13.38
C GLN A 143 -16.33 -22.98 -13.04
N ARG A 144 -17.55 -22.76 -13.51
CA ARG A 144 -18.41 -21.65 -13.07
C ARG A 144 -18.93 -21.86 -11.64
N ILE A 145 -18.71 -23.03 -11.04
CA ILE A 145 -19.14 -23.42 -9.69
C ILE A 145 -17.91 -23.64 -8.80
N GLU A 146 -17.17 -22.58 -8.52
CA GLU A 146 -16.66 -22.35 -7.16
C GLU A 146 -17.25 -21.01 -6.72
N SER A 147 -18.25 -21.07 -5.85
CA SER A 147 -19.08 -19.94 -5.38
C SER A 147 -18.33 -18.96 -4.47
N ILE A 148 -17.04 -18.76 -4.70
CA ILE A 148 -16.14 -17.86 -3.97
C ILE A 148 -15.68 -16.80 -4.97
N GLY A 149 -16.00 -15.53 -4.70
CA GLY A 149 -15.59 -14.44 -5.57
C GLY A 149 -14.06 -14.40 -5.76
N GLU A 150 -13.61 -13.87 -6.89
CA GLU A 150 -12.18 -13.75 -7.24
C GLU A 150 -11.36 -13.11 -6.10
N LEU A 151 -11.89 -12.04 -5.48
CA LEU A 151 -11.30 -11.37 -4.32
C LEU A 151 -11.20 -12.31 -3.10
N ASP A 152 -12.25 -13.05 -2.78
CA ASP A 152 -12.25 -13.99 -1.65
C ASP A 152 -11.27 -15.15 -1.87
N ARG A 153 -11.11 -15.61 -3.13
CA ARG A 153 -10.11 -16.62 -3.48
C ARG A 153 -8.70 -16.09 -3.25
N TYR A 154 -8.41 -14.88 -3.71
CA TYR A 154 -7.13 -14.22 -3.48
C TYR A 154 -6.81 -14.00 -2.00
N LEU A 155 -7.80 -13.57 -1.21
CA LEU A 155 -7.64 -13.33 0.23
C LEU A 155 -7.40 -14.63 1.02
N LYS A 156 -7.89 -15.77 0.53
CA LYS A 156 -7.65 -17.09 1.13
C LYS A 156 -6.35 -17.75 0.67
N ALA A 157 -5.82 -17.35 -0.48
CA ALA A 157 -4.57 -17.88 -1.00
C ALA A 157 -3.38 -17.54 -0.10
N ASP A 158 -2.35 -18.39 -0.13
CA ASP A 158 -1.12 -18.16 0.64
C ASP A 158 -0.40 -16.87 0.23
N ARG A 159 0.44 -16.36 1.13
CA ARG A 159 1.30 -15.20 0.87
C ARG A 159 2.39 -15.57 -0.13
N ALA A 160 2.65 -14.68 -1.09
CA ALA A 160 3.78 -14.80 -1.98
C ALA A 160 5.11 -14.72 -1.20
N GLN A 161 6.18 -15.25 -1.80
CA GLN A 161 7.50 -15.20 -1.18
C GLN A 161 7.96 -13.74 -0.96
N PRO A 162 8.62 -13.40 0.16
CA PRO A 162 8.94 -12.01 0.52
C PRO A 162 9.75 -11.23 -0.54
N LEU A 163 10.65 -11.93 -1.26
CA LEU A 163 11.53 -11.33 -2.27
C LEU A 163 10.89 -11.21 -3.66
N THR A 164 9.62 -11.60 -3.80
CA THR A 164 8.91 -11.53 -5.08
C THR A 164 8.59 -10.09 -5.43
N ASN A 165 8.81 -9.71 -6.70
CA ASN A 165 8.31 -8.45 -7.22
C ASN A 165 6.79 -8.54 -7.40
N VAL A 166 6.04 -7.72 -6.66
CA VAL A 166 4.57 -7.76 -6.60
C VAL A 166 3.94 -7.54 -7.98
N LEU A 167 4.45 -6.60 -8.78
CA LEU A 167 3.92 -6.36 -10.13
C LEU A 167 4.18 -7.53 -11.07
N LYS A 168 5.33 -8.21 -10.95
CA LYS A 168 5.60 -9.44 -11.71
C LYS A 168 4.70 -10.58 -11.25
N TRP A 169 4.40 -10.67 -9.96
CA TRP A 169 3.50 -11.68 -9.41
C TRP A 169 2.09 -11.51 -10.00
N TRP A 170 1.55 -10.29 -10.01
CA TRP A 170 0.25 -10.00 -10.63
C TRP A 170 0.23 -10.28 -12.13
N LYS A 171 1.33 -10.00 -12.84
CA LYS A 171 1.45 -10.35 -14.26
C LYS A 171 1.39 -11.87 -14.50
N LEU A 172 1.97 -12.66 -13.61
CA LEU A 172 1.95 -14.13 -13.73
C LEU A 172 0.57 -14.71 -13.42
N HIS A 173 -0.17 -14.11 -12.48
CA HIS A 173 -1.48 -14.58 -12.04
C HIS A 173 -2.64 -13.82 -12.69
N GLU A 174 -2.39 -13.11 -13.79
CA GLU A 174 -3.41 -12.31 -14.50
C GLU A 174 -4.53 -13.20 -15.08
N GLU A 175 -4.21 -14.43 -15.50
CA GLU A 175 -5.22 -15.38 -15.98
C GLU A 175 -6.07 -15.94 -14.82
N GLU A 176 -5.50 -16.06 -13.62
CA GLU A 176 -6.20 -16.56 -12.44
C GLU A 176 -7.06 -15.46 -11.78
N TYR A 177 -6.59 -14.22 -11.80
CA TYR A 177 -7.26 -13.06 -11.19
C TYR A 177 -7.34 -11.89 -12.17
N PRO A 178 -8.14 -11.99 -13.25
CA PRO A 178 -8.14 -10.99 -14.33
C PRO A 178 -8.64 -9.61 -13.89
N HIS A 179 -9.66 -9.53 -13.04
CA HIS A 179 -10.23 -8.24 -12.60
C HIS A 179 -9.39 -7.63 -11.48
N LEU A 180 -8.91 -8.48 -10.56
CA LEU A 180 -8.09 -8.06 -9.44
C LEU A 180 -6.68 -7.68 -9.90
N ALA A 181 -6.14 -8.31 -10.95
CA ALA A 181 -4.88 -7.88 -11.56
C ALA A 181 -4.98 -6.48 -12.18
N ASN A 182 -6.14 -6.10 -12.75
CA ASN A 182 -6.37 -4.74 -13.22
C ASN A 182 -6.42 -3.74 -12.05
N MET A 183 -7.12 -4.09 -10.97
CA MET A 183 -7.12 -3.30 -9.75
C MET A 183 -5.70 -3.14 -9.16
N ALA A 184 -4.92 -4.21 -9.15
CA ALA A 184 -3.52 -4.18 -8.70
C ALA A 184 -2.64 -3.26 -9.56
N LYS A 185 -2.82 -3.26 -10.88
CA LYS A 185 -2.08 -2.36 -11.79
C LYS A 185 -2.39 -0.89 -11.49
N ASP A 186 -3.65 -0.56 -11.24
CA ASP A 186 -4.08 0.82 -10.98
C ASP A 186 -3.55 1.32 -9.63
N TYR A 187 -3.68 0.52 -8.56
CA TYR A 187 -3.33 0.95 -7.21
C TYR A 187 -1.83 0.82 -6.91
N LEU A 188 -1.19 -0.29 -7.29
CA LEU A 188 0.24 -0.50 -7.04
C LEU A 188 1.14 0.28 -8.02
N GLY A 189 0.57 0.76 -9.13
CA GLY A 189 1.26 1.64 -10.07
C GLY A 189 1.44 3.08 -9.56
N VAL A 190 0.68 3.48 -8.53
CA VAL A 190 0.77 4.83 -7.96
C VAL A 190 2.08 4.99 -7.18
N PRO A 191 2.93 5.97 -7.53
CA PRO A 191 4.14 6.23 -6.76
C PRO A 191 3.77 6.71 -5.34
N ALA A 192 4.48 6.20 -4.33
CA ALA A 192 4.25 6.59 -2.95
C ALA A 192 4.57 8.07 -2.67
N THR A 193 5.39 8.71 -3.51
CA THR A 193 5.82 10.11 -3.32
C THR A 193 5.82 10.90 -4.62
N SER A 194 5.69 12.22 -4.49
CA SER A 194 5.88 13.20 -5.56
C SER A 194 7.34 13.33 -6.03
N ALA A 195 8.30 12.65 -5.39
CA ALA A 195 9.71 12.78 -5.74
C ALA A 195 10.00 12.43 -7.21
N SER A 196 9.20 11.53 -7.80
CA SER A 196 9.28 11.17 -9.22
C SER A 196 8.87 12.35 -10.12
N SER A 197 7.74 13.00 -9.84
CA SER A 197 7.27 14.16 -10.59
C SER A 197 8.16 15.38 -10.35
N GLU A 198 8.64 15.60 -9.13
CA GLU A 198 9.63 16.65 -8.80
C GLU A 198 10.93 16.48 -9.58
N ARG A 199 11.43 15.25 -9.74
CA ARG A 199 12.62 14.98 -10.56
C ARG A 199 12.37 15.33 -12.03
N ILE A 200 11.17 15.03 -12.55
CA ILE A 200 10.78 15.41 -13.91
C ILE A 200 10.71 16.93 -14.04
N PHE A 201 10.11 17.63 -13.08
CA PHE A 201 10.03 19.10 -13.06
C PHE A 201 11.38 19.77 -12.92
N SER A 202 12.25 19.26 -12.06
CA SER A 202 13.64 19.71 -11.94
C SER A 202 14.40 19.51 -13.26
N SER A 203 14.21 18.36 -13.92
CA SER A 203 14.75 18.15 -15.26
C SER A 203 14.14 19.11 -16.31
N ALA A 204 12.87 19.47 -16.19
CA ALA A 204 12.21 20.41 -17.08
C ALA A 204 12.72 21.84 -16.87
N ALA A 205 13.06 22.22 -15.63
CA ALA A 205 13.70 23.50 -15.34
C ALA A 205 15.04 23.66 -16.08
N ASN A 206 15.79 22.56 -16.27
CA ASN A 206 17.00 22.58 -17.09
C ASN A 206 16.74 22.70 -18.61
N VAL A 207 15.51 22.44 -19.08
CA VAL A 207 15.10 22.66 -20.48
C VAL A 207 14.65 24.10 -20.67
N ILE A 208 13.96 24.66 -19.68
CA ILE A 208 13.47 26.04 -19.64
C ILE A 208 14.52 26.93 -18.95
N THR A 209 15.68 27.11 -19.58
CA THR A 209 16.70 28.06 -19.11
C THR A 209 16.33 29.49 -19.48
N TYR A 210 16.96 30.50 -18.85
CA TYR A 210 16.71 31.92 -19.13
C TYR A 210 16.82 32.25 -20.64
N ASP A 211 17.84 31.72 -21.32
CA ASP A 211 18.05 31.90 -22.76
C ASP A 211 17.04 31.14 -23.65
N ARG A 212 16.26 30.22 -23.07
CA ARG A 212 15.25 29.38 -23.74
C ARG A 212 13.84 29.61 -23.22
N ALA A 213 13.61 30.73 -22.53
CA ALA A 213 12.32 31.06 -21.93
C ALA A 213 11.19 31.32 -22.95
N SER A 214 11.50 31.45 -24.24
CA SER A 214 10.52 31.62 -25.32
C SER A 214 9.98 30.30 -25.92
N LEU A 215 10.36 29.13 -25.36
CA LEU A 215 9.83 27.85 -25.83
C LEU A 215 8.33 27.72 -25.51
N ALA A 216 7.54 27.31 -26.49
CA ALA A 216 6.14 26.98 -26.26
C ALA A 216 6.01 25.75 -25.33
N PRO A 217 5.00 25.69 -24.45
CA PRO A 217 4.78 24.57 -23.53
C PRO A 217 4.73 23.20 -24.23
N GLU A 218 4.18 23.15 -25.43
CA GLU A 218 4.09 21.97 -26.28
C GLU A 218 5.47 21.47 -26.71
N THR A 219 6.39 22.41 -27.00
CA THR A 219 7.77 22.08 -27.39
C THR A 219 8.53 21.50 -26.20
N VAL A 220 8.38 22.09 -25.01
CA VAL A 220 8.99 21.57 -23.78
C VAL A 220 8.49 20.16 -23.48
N ARG A 221 7.18 19.93 -23.61
CA ARG A 221 6.58 18.59 -23.43
C ARG A 221 7.18 17.56 -24.38
N SER A 222 7.25 17.88 -25.66
CA SER A 222 7.83 16.99 -26.68
C SER A 222 9.30 16.67 -26.42
N VAL A 223 10.10 17.67 -26.02
CA VAL A 223 11.52 17.46 -25.65
C VAL A 223 11.64 16.54 -24.43
N MET A 224 10.78 16.73 -23.42
CA MET A 224 10.77 15.88 -22.22
C MET A 224 10.39 14.44 -22.55
N TYR A 225 9.39 14.21 -23.40
CA TYR A 225 9.03 12.86 -23.87
C TYR A 225 10.15 12.22 -24.69
N LEU A 226 10.72 12.95 -25.65
CA LEU A 226 11.82 12.46 -26.47
C LEU A 226 13.02 12.05 -25.61
N LYS A 227 13.39 12.91 -24.64
CA LYS A 227 14.46 12.62 -23.67
C LYS A 227 14.17 11.38 -22.83
N HIS A 228 12.91 11.19 -22.41
CA HIS A 228 12.51 10.01 -21.65
C HIS A 228 12.58 8.74 -22.51
N TRP A 229 11.96 8.73 -23.69
CA TRP A 229 11.95 7.58 -24.60
C TRP A 229 13.35 7.16 -25.05
N TYR A 230 14.22 8.14 -25.33
CA TYR A 230 15.62 7.89 -25.65
C TYR A 230 16.35 7.18 -24.50
N ARG A 231 16.16 7.63 -23.25
CA ARG A 231 16.77 7.01 -22.06
C ARG A 231 16.20 5.63 -21.74
N SER A 232 14.92 5.42 -22.03
CA SER A 232 14.23 4.15 -21.81
C SER A 232 14.51 3.12 -22.92
N GLY A 233 15.28 3.48 -23.96
CA GLY A 233 15.63 2.58 -25.07
C GLY A 233 14.46 2.29 -26.02
N LEU A 234 13.40 3.11 -26.00
CA LEU A 234 12.20 2.92 -26.83
C LEU A 234 12.38 3.44 -28.27
N LEU A 235 13.46 4.20 -28.53
CA LEU A 235 13.80 4.78 -29.83
C LEU A 235 15.08 4.17 -30.43
N ALA A 236 15.49 3.00 -29.93
CA ALA A 236 16.67 2.27 -30.41
C ALA A 236 16.33 1.35 -31.59
#